data_AF-A0A521LCC3-F1
#
_entry.id   AF-A0A521LCC3-F1
#
_cell.length_a   1.000
_cell.length_b   1.000
_cell.length_c   1.000
_cell.angle_alpha   90.00
_cell.angle_beta   90.00
_cell.angle_gamma   90.00
#
_symmetry.space_group_name_H-M   'P 1'
#
loop_
_entity.id
_entity.type
_entity.pdbx_description
1 polymer ?
#
loop_
_entity_poly.entity_id
_entity_poly.type
_entity_poly.pdbx_seq_one_letter_code
_entity_poly.pdbx_strand_id
1 'polypeptide(L)'
;MRPRTRLSRRVAEEVRPLDSDWLRAHPLPVPDNAADKNSRGRVLAIGGSATVPGGIQLTVEAALRAGASKIQVVSVESAPLSLGIAMPEVAVCSAAESCWRDCNEKLGSAFELLGNVRCCGRRAGDVRW
;
A
#
# COMPACT_ATOMS: atom_id res chain seq x y z
N MET A 1 35.45 5.94 12.33
CA MET A 1 34.57 5.34 11.31
C MET A 1 34.02 4.03 11.87
N ARG A 2 32.78 4.00 12.36
CA ARG A 2 32.15 2.81 12.94
C ARG A 2 31.49 1.99 11.82
N PRO A 3 31.74 0.69 11.69
CA PRO A 3 31.06 -0.13 10.68
C PRO A 3 29.57 -0.23 11.05
N ARG A 4 28.70 0.32 10.18
CA ARG A 4 27.24 0.19 10.29
C ARG A 4 26.79 -1.06 9.56
N THR A 5 26.88 -2.22 10.21
CA THR A 5 26.14 -3.42 9.77
C THR A 5 25.77 -4.28 10.97
N ARG A 6 24.78 -3.81 11.74
CA ARG A 6 23.92 -4.71 12.50
C ARG A 6 22.72 -5.04 11.59
N LEU A 7 22.99 -5.75 10.49
CA LEU A 7 21.92 -6.42 9.76
C LEU A 7 21.30 -7.40 10.75
N SER A 8 19.99 -7.29 10.94
CA SER A 8 19.23 -8.09 11.89
C SER A 8 19.51 -9.57 11.61
N ARG A 9 19.79 -10.31 12.66
CA ARG A 9 20.15 -11.74 12.72
C ARG A 9 19.05 -12.69 12.19
N ARG A 10 18.12 -12.23 11.35
CA ARG A 10 16.90 -12.96 10.94
C ARG A 10 16.87 -13.44 9.50
N VAL A 11 17.87 -13.12 8.66
CA VAL A 11 17.90 -13.62 7.27
C VAL A 11 19.13 -14.50 7.07
N ALA A 12 19.13 -15.63 7.77
CA ALA A 12 20.00 -16.76 7.49
C ALA A 12 19.13 -18.01 7.33
N GLU A 13 18.01 -17.86 6.61
CA GLU A 13 17.19 -18.98 6.17
C GLU A 13 17.79 -19.53 4.87
N GLU A 14 17.75 -20.85 4.70
CA GLU A 14 18.24 -21.54 3.52
C GLU A 14 17.57 -20.97 2.26
N VAL A 15 18.37 -20.58 1.26
CA VAL A 15 17.86 -19.92 0.04
C VAL A 15 17.08 -20.95 -0.79
N ARG A 16 15.76 -20.91 -0.71
CA ARG A 16 14.88 -21.73 -1.55
C ARG A 16 14.67 -21.05 -2.91
N PRO A 17 15.06 -21.68 -4.04
CA PRO A 17 14.76 -21.13 -5.35
C PRO A 17 13.26 -21.10 -5.61
N LEU A 18 12.75 -19.99 -6.14
CA LEU A 18 11.37 -19.84 -6.61
C LEU A 18 11.33 -20.14 -8.11
N ASP A 19 11.27 -21.43 -8.45
CA ASP A 19 11.23 -21.91 -9.83
C ASP A 19 9.80 -22.19 -10.31
N SER A 20 9.68 -22.69 -11.55
CA SER A 20 8.38 -23.02 -12.14
C SER A 20 7.66 -24.16 -11.40
N ASP A 21 8.38 -25.11 -10.81
CA ASP A 21 7.78 -26.23 -10.08
C ASP A 21 7.19 -25.72 -8.76
N TRP A 22 7.87 -24.79 -8.10
CA TRP A 22 7.34 -24.09 -6.93
C TRP A 22 6.06 -23.33 -7.27
N LEU A 23 6.02 -22.57 -8.36
CA LEU A 23 4.82 -21.84 -8.79
C LEU A 23 3.63 -22.78 -9.07
N ARG A 24 3.86 -23.93 -9.72
CA ARG A 24 2.80 -24.93 -9.96
C ARG A 24 2.29 -25.55 -8.66
N ALA A 25 3.15 -25.73 -7.67
CA ALA A 25 2.77 -26.23 -6.35
C ALA A 25 2.04 -25.19 -5.49
N HIS A 26 2.12 -23.89 -5.83
CA HIS A 26 1.47 -22.78 -5.12
C HIS A 26 0.59 -21.96 -6.08
N PRO A 27 -0.48 -22.56 -6.65
CA PRO A 27 -1.34 -21.85 -7.58
C PRO A 27 -2.03 -20.66 -6.90
N LEU A 28 -2.26 -19.60 -7.68
CA LEU A 28 -3.01 -18.45 -7.18
C LEU A 28 -4.45 -18.84 -6.82
N PRO A 29 -5.05 -18.20 -5.79
CA PRO A 29 -6.45 -18.42 -5.46
C PRO A 29 -7.34 -18.13 -6.67
N VAL A 30 -8.19 -19.09 -7.04
CA VAL A 30 -9.21 -18.89 -8.08
C VAL A 30 -10.40 -18.18 -7.46
N PRO A 31 -10.80 -16.98 -7.94
CA PRO A 31 -12.00 -16.31 -7.44
C PRO A 31 -13.25 -17.14 -7.75
N ASP A 32 -14.14 -17.31 -6.78
CA ASP A 32 -15.43 -17.95 -7.01
C ASP A 32 -16.28 -17.12 -8.01
N ASN A 33 -17.07 -17.80 -8.84
CA ASN A 33 -17.95 -17.15 -9.82
C ASN A 33 -19.06 -16.33 -9.13
N ALA A 34 -19.42 -16.67 -7.89
CA ALA A 34 -20.36 -15.93 -7.06
C ALA A 34 -19.70 -14.85 -6.17
N ALA A 35 -18.38 -14.64 -6.29
CA ALA A 35 -17.64 -13.80 -5.36
C ALA A 35 -17.90 -12.30 -5.60
N ASP A 36 -18.57 -11.65 -4.66
CA ASP A 36 -18.81 -10.20 -4.66
C ASP A 36 -17.49 -9.41 -4.55
N LYS A 37 -17.48 -8.14 -4.96
CA LYS A 37 -16.33 -7.23 -4.89
C LYS A 37 -15.68 -7.21 -3.50
N ASN A 38 -16.39 -7.52 -2.43
CA ASN A 38 -15.82 -7.58 -1.07
C ASN A 38 -14.90 -8.78 -0.81
N SER A 39 -14.98 -9.83 -1.61
CA SER A 39 -14.24 -11.09 -1.42
C SER A 39 -12.87 -11.11 -2.10
N ARG A 40 -12.62 -10.20 -3.06
CA ARG A 40 -11.40 -10.17 -3.89
C ARG A 40 -10.24 -9.37 -3.29
N GLY A 41 -10.21 -9.20 -1.96
CA GLY A 41 -9.11 -8.55 -1.25
C GLY A 41 -9.16 -7.02 -1.27
N ARG A 42 -8.66 -6.41 -0.19
CA ARG A 42 -8.60 -4.97 0.00
C ARG A 42 -7.14 -4.55 0.19
N VAL A 43 -6.73 -3.49 -0.49
CA VAL A 43 -5.35 -2.98 -0.42
C VAL A 43 -5.38 -1.53 0.05
N LEU A 44 -4.56 -1.23 1.05
CA LEU A 44 -4.22 0.13 1.45
C LEU A 44 -2.76 0.36 1.06
N ALA A 45 -2.53 1.25 0.10
CA ALA A 45 -1.20 1.65 -0.32
C ALA A 45 -0.87 3.02 0.30
N ILE A 46 0.22 3.11 1.05
CA ILE A 46 0.68 4.35 1.67
C ILE A 46 2.06 4.65 1.13
N GLY A 47 2.25 5.85 0.60
CA GLY A 47 3.54 6.25 0.06
C GLY A 47 3.39 7.28 -1.05
N GLY A 48 4.47 7.47 -1.80
CA GLY A 48 4.57 8.56 -2.75
C GLY A 48 5.16 9.82 -2.13
N SER A 49 5.51 10.75 -3.02
CA SER A 49 6.07 12.04 -2.67
C SER A 49 5.68 13.05 -3.74
N ALA A 50 5.80 14.35 -3.43
CA ALA A 50 5.50 15.41 -4.39
C ALA A 50 6.39 15.32 -5.64
N THR A 51 7.62 14.82 -5.51
CA THR A 51 8.57 14.66 -6.61
C THR A 51 8.37 13.37 -7.39
N VAL A 52 7.82 12.32 -6.77
CA VAL A 52 7.61 11.00 -7.40
C VAL A 52 6.23 10.44 -7.04
N PRO A 53 5.13 11.04 -7.54
CA PRO A 53 3.78 10.51 -7.31
C PRO A 53 3.53 9.20 -8.08
N GLY A 54 4.23 8.96 -9.20
CA GLY A 54 4.05 7.75 -10.01
C GLY A 54 4.45 6.44 -9.31
N GLY A 55 5.32 6.48 -8.29
CA GLY A 55 5.73 5.27 -7.58
C GLY A 55 4.57 4.57 -6.87
N ILE A 56 3.71 5.35 -6.20
CA ILE A 56 2.53 4.80 -5.54
C ILE A 56 1.46 4.40 -6.55
N GLN A 57 1.36 5.10 -7.69
CA GLN A 57 0.48 4.73 -8.80
C GLN A 57 0.79 3.33 -9.34
N LEU A 58 2.06 3.04 -9.63
CA LEU A 58 2.49 1.72 -10.13
C LEU A 58 2.21 0.60 -9.12
N THR A 59 2.38 0.89 -7.83
CA THR A 59 2.09 -0.07 -6.75
C THR A 59 0.61 -0.45 -6.75
N VAL A 60 -0.26 0.55 -6.94
CA VAL A 60 -1.71 0.37 -6.95
C VAL A 60 -2.17 -0.33 -8.21
N GLU A 61 -1.60 0.01 -9.37
CA GLU A 61 -1.88 -0.71 -10.61
C GLU A 61 -1.50 -2.19 -10.47
N ALA A 62 -0.31 -2.49 -9.93
CA ALA A 62 0.10 -3.88 -9.68
C ALA A 62 -0.87 -4.62 -8.76
N ALA A 63 -1.39 -3.95 -7.72
CA ALA A 63 -2.40 -4.52 -6.84
C ALA A 63 -3.73 -4.79 -7.55
N LEU A 64 -4.21 -3.90 -8.43
CA LEU A 64 -5.39 -4.15 -9.27
C LEU A 64 -5.16 -5.35 -10.19
N ARG A 65 -3.98 -5.43 -10.82
CA ARG A 65 -3.61 -6.55 -11.70
C ARG A 65 -3.50 -7.88 -10.95
N ALA A 66 -3.08 -7.85 -9.68
CA ALA A 66 -3.06 -9.01 -8.81
C ALA A 66 -4.47 -9.45 -8.34
N GLY A 67 -5.52 -8.69 -8.67
CA GLY A 67 -6.91 -9.04 -8.41
C GLY A 67 -7.55 -8.32 -7.23
N ALA A 68 -6.88 -7.31 -6.64
CA ALA A 68 -7.49 -6.51 -5.58
C ALA A 68 -8.70 -5.74 -6.10
N SER A 69 -9.80 -5.77 -5.35
CA SER A 69 -11.06 -5.14 -5.77
C SER A 69 -11.34 -3.78 -5.14
N LYS A 70 -10.74 -3.49 -3.99
CA LYS A 70 -10.88 -2.22 -3.29
C LYS A 70 -9.50 -1.71 -2.91
N ILE A 71 -9.11 -0.58 -3.50
CA ILE A 71 -7.82 0.04 -3.23
C ILE A 71 -8.02 1.44 -2.70
N GLN A 72 -7.35 1.72 -1.59
CA GLN A 72 -7.22 3.04 -1.01
C GLN A 72 -5.76 3.45 -1.04
N VAL A 73 -5.50 4.70 -1.39
CA VAL A 73 -4.17 5.28 -1.42
C VAL A 73 -4.11 6.42 -0.43
N VAL A 74 -3.04 6.47 0.36
CA VAL A 74 -2.70 7.66 1.15
C VAL A 74 -1.37 8.18 0.63
N SER A 75 -1.36 9.45 0.21
CA SER A 75 -0.17 10.12 -0.32
C SER A 75 -0.06 11.55 0.25
N VAL A 76 0.99 12.27 -0.16
CA VAL A 76 1.18 13.70 0.15
C VAL A 76 0.03 14.56 -0.37
N GLU A 77 -0.19 15.72 0.26
CA GLU A 77 -1.27 16.65 -0.08
C GLU A 77 -1.32 17.09 -1.55
N SER A 78 -0.18 17.18 -2.23
CA SER A 78 -0.07 17.58 -3.64
C SER A 78 -0.43 16.50 -4.66
N ALA A 79 -0.46 15.21 -4.27
CA ALA A 79 -0.65 14.08 -5.19
C ALA A 79 -2.10 13.71 -5.58
N PRO A 80 -3.17 13.93 -4.77
CA PRO A 80 -4.47 13.32 -4.98
C PRO A 80 -5.12 13.64 -6.32
N LEU A 81 -5.01 14.88 -6.79
CA LEU A 81 -5.61 15.28 -8.07
C LEU A 81 -4.99 14.50 -9.23
N SER A 82 -3.65 14.44 -9.27
CA SER A 82 -2.93 13.71 -10.33
C SER A 82 -3.22 12.21 -10.30
N LEU A 83 -3.26 11.61 -9.11
CA LEU A 83 -3.54 10.19 -8.93
C LEU A 83 -5.00 9.85 -9.23
N GLY A 84 -5.95 10.70 -8.81
CA GLY A 84 -7.37 10.49 -9.04
C GLY A 84 -7.77 10.63 -10.50
N ILE A 85 -7.10 11.50 -11.27
CA ILE A 85 -7.29 11.57 -12.72
C ILE A 85 -6.69 10.33 -13.41
N ALA A 86 -5.51 9.88 -12.97
CA ALA A 86 -4.81 8.77 -13.61
C ALA A 86 -5.43 7.39 -13.28
N MET A 87 -6.05 7.24 -12.11
CA MET A 87 -6.65 5.99 -11.63
C MET A 87 -8.00 6.27 -10.95
N PRO A 88 -9.09 6.48 -11.73
CA PRO A 88 -10.40 6.82 -11.18
C PRO A 88 -11.05 5.69 -10.37
N GLU A 89 -10.56 4.46 -10.46
CA GLU A 89 -11.04 3.30 -9.70
C GLU A 89 -10.53 3.28 -8.24
N VAL A 90 -9.62 4.19 -7.90
CA VAL A 90 -8.87 4.18 -6.65
C VAL A 90 -9.29 5.35 -5.78
N ALA A 91 -9.56 5.03 -4.51
CA ALA A 91 -9.86 6.03 -3.50
C ALA A 91 -8.56 6.68 -3.01
N VAL A 92 -8.30 7.94 -3.38
CA VAL A 92 -7.08 8.66 -2.98
C VAL A 92 -7.35 9.64 -1.85
N CYS A 93 -6.65 9.44 -0.74
CA CYS A 93 -6.63 10.31 0.42
C CYS A 93 -5.29 11.03 0.53
N SER A 94 -5.32 12.20 1.16
CA SER A 94 -4.15 13.05 1.33
C SER A 94 -3.80 13.22 2.80
N ALA A 95 -2.52 13.37 3.09
CA ALA A 95 -2.03 13.78 4.39
C ALA A 95 -1.12 15.01 4.25
N ALA A 96 -1.12 15.85 5.28
CA ALA A 96 -0.38 17.10 5.28
C ALA A 96 1.13 16.85 5.05
N GLU A 97 1.72 17.59 4.11
CA GLU A 97 3.12 17.43 3.72
C GLU A 97 4.10 17.71 4.87
N SER A 98 3.76 18.66 5.74
CA SER A 98 4.58 19.08 6.89
C SER A 98 4.94 17.95 7.86
N CYS A 99 4.12 16.90 7.92
CA CYS A 99 4.31 15.74 8.80
C CYS A 99 4.33 14.42 8.03
N TRP A 100 4.40 14.45 6.69
CA TRP A 100 4.26 13.27 5.84
C TRP A 100 5.19 12.12 6.25
N ARG A 101 6.43 12.43 6.63
CA ARG A 101 7.41 11.42 7.06
C ARG A 101 6.94 10.61 8.28
N ASP A 102 6.50 11.30 9.33
CA ASP A 102 5.97 10.68 10.56
C ASP A 102 4.65 9.94 10.27
N CYS A 103 3.83 10.51 9.40
CA CYS A 103 2.59 9.91 8.94
C CYS A 103 2.80 8.59 8.19
N ASN A 104 3.76 8.55 7.26
CA ASN A 104 4.06 7.38 6.45
C ASN A 104 4.54 6.19 7.32
N GLU A 105 5.33 6.47 8.35
CA GLU A 105 5.76 5.43 9.31
C GLU A 105 4.60 4.91 10.16
N LYS A 106 3.73 5.80 10.66
CA LYS A 106 2.58 5.41 11.51
C LYS A 106 1.51 4.64 10.74
N LEU A 107 1.18 5.09 9.52
CA LEU A 107 0.18 4.46 8.67
C LEU A 107 0.60 3.06 8.20
N GLY A 108 1.89 2.82 7.95
CA GLY A 108 2.42 1.51 7.53
C GLY A 108 2.18 0.38 8.54
N SER A 109 1.94 0.73 9.81
CA SER A 109 1.62 -0.23 10.89
C SER A 109 0.12 -0.52 11.07
N ALA A 110 -0.75 0.17 10.33
CA ALA A 110 -2.19 0.24 10.63
C ALA A 110 -3.07 -0.07 9.42
N PHE A 111 -3.04 -1.33 8.96
CA PHE A 111 -3.90 -1.86 7.90
C PHE A 111 -5.41 -1.79 8.23
N GLU A 112 -5.76 -1.88 9.53
CA GLU A 112 -7.15 -1.99 10.00
C GLU A 112 -7.80 -0.65 10.43
N LEU A 113 -7.04 0.44 10.44
CA LEU A 113 -7.38 1.61 11.27
C LEU A 113 -7.23 2.96 10.56
N LEU A 114 -7.60 3.11 9.30
CA LEU A 114 -7.80 4.48 8.77
C LEU A 114 -8.76 5.29 9.66
N GLY A 115 -9.70 4.63 10.35
CA GLY A 115 -10.58 5.25 11.35
C GLY A 115 -9.93 5.70 12.67
N ASN A 116 -8.77 5.15 13.08
CA ASN A 116 -8.14 5.47 14.37
C ASN A 116 -6.70 6.02 14.26
N VAL A 117 -6.07 5.97 13.09
CA VAL A 117 -4.74 6.56 12.91
C VAL A 117 -4.86 8.07 12.92
N ARG A 118 -4.29 8.67 13.98
CA ARG A 118 -4.14 10.13 14.06
C ARG A 118 -2.83 10.52 13.42
N CYS A 119 -2.93 11.24 12.31
CA CYS A 119 -1.84 11.90 11.63
C CYS A 119 -1.95 13.39 11.88
N CYS A 120 -0.95 13.99 12.54
CA CYS A 120 -0.97 15.41 12.89
C CYS A 120 -2.24 15.85 13.64
N GLY A 121 -2.70 15.02 14.58
CA GLY A 121 -3.90 15.29 15.38
C GLY A 121 -5.25 15.11 14.64
N ARG A 122 -5.26 14.89 13.32
CA ARG A 122 -6.45 14.56 12.52
C ARG A 122 -6.55 13.05 12.29
N ARG A 123 -7.75 12.49 12.27
CA ARG A 123 -7.90 11.06 11.90
C ARG A 123 -7.75 10.93 10.38
N ALA A 124 -7.01 9.93 9.93
CA ALA A 124 -6.89 9.61 8.49
C ALA A 124 -8.28 9.35 7.84
N GLY A 125 -9.28 8.98 8.64
CA GLY A 125 -10.68 8.82 8.23
C GLY A 125 -11.58 10.06 8.35
N ASP A 126 -11.07 11.22 8.77
CA ASP A 126 -11.86 12.48 8.78
C ASP A 126 -11.98 13.09 7.37
N VAL A 127 -11.36 12.48 6.35
CA VAL A 127 -11.63 12.80 4.93
C VAL A 127 -13.02 12.26 4.60
N ARG A 128 -14.04 13.13 4.67
CA ARG A 128 -15.40 12.78 4.23
C ARG A 128 -15.39 12.49 2.73
N TRP A 129 -15.87 11.29 2.38
CA TRP A 129 -16.35 10.97 1.05
C TRP A 129 -17.69 11.66 0.78
#